data_AF-A0A0Q5V5W4-F1
#
_entry.id   AF-A0A0Q5V5W4-F1
#
_cell.length_a   1.000
_cell.length_b   1.000
_cell.length_c   1.000
_cell.angle_alpha   90.00
_cell.angle_beta   90.00
_cell.angle_gamma   90.00
#
_symmetry.space_group_name_H-M   'P 1'
#
loop_
_entity.id
_entity.type
_entity.pdbx_description
1 polymer ?
#
loop_
_entity_poly.entity_id
_entity_poly.type
_entity_poly.pdbx_seq_one_letter_code
_entity_poly.pdbx_strand_id
1 'polypeptide(L)'
;MLRRALLMLALLGAASPALAGDLPAVTESDRYLGRADAPVTVVEYASLTCSHCAAWHTGVLPTFKARFIDTGKVRLVYRDLPTPPADVAATAAGVARCAAPERFFDVIGVLMTNQTMLRAGGDISPWYDAGIAASGKTREQIEACLAEPSTIADLRASVEGGRAAGVAGTPTFFVDGQKVADGSMETLAAAVESAIR
;
A
#
# COMPACT_ATOMS: atom_id res chain seq x y z
N MET A 1 37.16 28.68 -52.32
CA MET A 1 36.93 28.00 -51.02
C MET A 1 35.57 28.45 -50.47
N LEU A 2 34.47 27.81 -50.87
CA LEU A 2 33.11 28.20 -50.46
C LEU A 2 32.68 27.34 -49.26
N ARG A 3 32.65 27.92 -48.06
CA ARG A 3 32.14 27.28 -46.84
C ARG A 3 30.61 27.22 -46.91
N ARG A 4 30.06 26.02 -47.09
CA ARG A 4 28.63 25.74 -46.91
C ARG A 4 28.32 25.70 -45.41
N ALA A 5 27.58 26.67 -44.91
CA ALA A 5 27.07 26.66 -43.54
C ALA A 5 25.84 25.74 -43.47
N LEU A 6 25.90 24.70 -42.63
CA LEU A 6 24.76 23.88 -42.25
C LEU A 6 23.88 24.68 -41.27
N LEU A 7 22.61 24.87 -41.60
CA LEU A 7 21.58 25.16 -40.60
C LEU A 7 20.92 23.84 -40.18
N MET A 8 21.31 23.31 -39.03
CA MET A 8 20.54 22.27 -38.33
C MET A 8 19.42 22.96 -37.54
N LEU A 9 18.18 22.75 -37.98
CA LEU A 9 16.99 23.16 -37.25
C LEU A 9 16.76 22.18 -36.09
N ALA A 10 17.15 22.57 -34.88
CA ALA A 10 16.89 21.78 -33.68
C ALA A 10 15.40 21.92 -33.30
N LEU A 11 14.61 20.89 -33.57
CA LEU A 11 13.26 20.73 -33.04
C LEU A 11 13.35 20.38 -31.55
N LEU A 12 13.23 21.40 -30.69
CA LEU A 12 12.96 21.20 -29.27
C LEU A 12 11.52 20.69 -29.10
N GLY A 13 11.35 19.38 -29.10
CA GLY A 13 10.12 18.76 -28.61
C GLY A 13 10.03 18.97 -27.10
N ALA A 14 9.11 19.83 -26.66
CA ALA A 14 8.75 19.94 -25.27
C ALA A 14 8.06 18.64 -24.83
N ALA A 15 8.77 17.81 -24.06
CA ALA A 15 8.16 16.69 -23.36
C ALA A 15 7.16 17.27 -22.34
N SER A 16 5.86 17.12 -22.60
CA SER A 16 4.85 17.41 -21.59
C SER A 16 5.00 16.39 -20.47
N PRO A 17 5.06 16.81 -19.20
CA PRO A 17 5.08 15.85 -18.09
C PRO A 17 3.75 15.10 -18.14
N ALA A 18 3.82 13.77 -18.18
CA ALA A 18 2.63 12.94 -17.98
C ALA A 18 2.07 13.28 -16.59
N LEU A 19 0.88 13.88 -16.55
CA LEU A 19 0.15 14.06 -15.30
C LEU A 19 -0.07 12.68 -14.70
N ALA A 20 0.38 12.48 -13.46
CA ALA A 20 -0.02 11.31 -12.69
C ALA A 20 -1.56 11.24 -12.72
N GLY A 21 -2.11 10.05 -12.97
CA GLY A 21 -3.56 9.86 -12.96
C GLY A 21 -4.14 10.08 -11.56
N ASP A 22 -5.44 10.35 -11.51
CA ASP A 22 -6.15 10.50 -10.24
C ASP A 22 -6.10 9.20 -9.42
N LEU A 23 -6.05 9.33 -8.09
CA LEU A 23 -6.16 8.18 -7.19
C LEU A 23 -7.51 7.47 -7.42
N PRO A 24 -7.55 6.16 -7.71
CA PRO A 24 -8.81 5.44 -7.84
C PRO A 24 -9.64 5.53 -6.57
N ALA A 25 -10.94 5.74 -6.74
CA ALA A 25 -11.89 5.83 -5.63
C ALA A 25 -11.80 4.61 -4.69
N VAL A 26 -12.09 4.82 -3.41
CA VAL A 26 -12.21 3.72 -2.44
C VAL A 26 -13.44 2.89 -2.75
N THR A 27 -13.30 1.57 -2.74
CA THR A 27 -14.37 0.61 -3.06
C THR A 27 -14.66 -0.31 -1.88
N GLU A 28 -15.67 -1.17 -2.02
CA GLU A 28 -15.99 -2.20 -1.03
C GLU A 28 -14.92 -3.31 -0.93
N SER A 29 -14.03 -3.44 -1.94
CA SER A 29 -12.93 -4.41 -1.90
C SER A 29 -11.70 -3.89 -1.14
N ASP A 30 -11.64 -2.58 -0.86
CA ASP A 30 -10.60 -2.00 -0.01
C ASP A 30 -10.76 -2.47 1.44
N ARG A 31 -9.63 -2.73 2.09
CA ARG A 31 -9.57 -3.07 3.52
C ARG A 31 -9.15 -1.85 4.30
N TYR A 32 -9.84 -1.55 5.39
CA TYR A 32 -9.58 -0.34 6.17
C TYR A 32 -9.61 -0.54 7.69
N LEU A 33 -8.90 0.34 8.39
CA LEU A 33 -9.00 0.57 9.83
C LEU A 33 -9.79 1.86 10.10
N GLY A 34 -10.57 1.85 11.18
CA GLY A 34 -11.38 2.98 11.60
C GLY A 34 -12.84 2.85 11.15
N ARG A 35 -13.60 3.92 11.33
CA ARG A 35 -15.03 3.93 10.98
C ARG A 35 -15.22 4.07 9.47
N ALA A 36 -16.23 3.39 8.92
CA ALA A 36 -16.57 3.49 7.51
C ALA A 36 -16.93 4.92 7.07
N ASP A 37 -17.49 5.72 7.99
CA ASP A 37 -17.98 7.09 7.80
C ASP A 37 -17.02 8.16 8.33
N ALA A 38 -15.76 7.82 8.60
CA ALA A 38 -14.78 8.81 9.04
C ALA A 38 -14.62 9.93 7.98
N PRO A 39 -14.54 11.20 8.39
CA PRO A 39 -14.56 12.34 7.47
C PRO A 39 -13.33 12.42 6.57
N VAL A 40 -12.18 11.88 7.00
CA VAL A 40 -10.94 11.87 6.23
C VAL A 40 -10.57 10.43 5.85
N THR A 41 -10.24 10.22 4.59
CA THR A 41 -9.69 8.96 4.10
C THR A 41 -8.19 9.10 3.88
N VAL A 42 -7.42 8.25 4.56
CA VAL A 42 -5.99 8.07 4.28
C VAL A 42 -5.82 6.76 3.51
N VAL A 43 -5.19 6.80 2.34
CA VAL A 43 -4.86 5.60 1.57
C VAL A 43 -3.36 5.35 1.65
N GLU A 44 -2.97 4.15 2.06
CA GLU A 44 -1.60 3.65 2.02
C GLU A 44 -1.46 2.62 0.89
N TYR A 45 -0.52 2.83 -0.02
CA TYR A 45 0.02 1.75 -0.85
C TYR A 45 1.26 1.16 -0.17
N ALA A 46 1.20 -0.12 0.16
CA ALA A 46 2.23 -0.81 0.93
C ALA A 46 2.50 -2.22 0.42
N SER A 47 3.62 -2.79 0.88
CA SER A 47 4.06 -4.14 0.57
C SER A 47 4.55 -4.84 1.82
N LEU A 48 4.19 -6.11 1.98
CA LEU A 48 4.59 -6.91 3.14
C LEU A 48 6.09 -7.25 3.16
N THR A 49 6.78 -7.12 2.03
CA THR A 49 8.25 -7.26 1.93
C THR A 49 8.99 -5.92 2.05
N CYS A 50 8.28 -4.79 2.12
CA CYS A 50 8.87 -3.45 2.19
C CYS A 50 9.30 -3.09 3.62
N SER A 51 10.58 -2.79 3.80
CA SER A 51 11.18 -2.44 5.09
C SER A 51 10.61 -1.18 5.73
N HIS A 52 10.39 -0.15 4.92
CA HIS A 52 9.85 1.13 5.37
C HIS A 52 8.37 1.01 5.76
N CYS A 53 7.63 0.12 5.12
CA CYS A 53 6.24 -0.20 5.43
C CYS A 53 6.16 -0.87 6.80
N ALA A 54 7.00 -1.89 7.05
CA ALA A 54 7.11 -2.50 8.37
C ALA A 54 7.51 -1.51 9.46
N ALA A 55 8.47 -0.61 9.18
CA ALA A 55 8.87 0.44 10.11
C ALA A 55 7.74 1.44 10.39
N TRP A 56 6.94 1.79 9.38
CA TRP A 56 5.78 2.66 9.56
C TRP A 56 4.69 2.00 10.41
N HIS A 57 4.33 0.76 10.10
CA HIS A 57 3.33 -0.01 10.84
C HIS A 57 3.71 -0.24 12.32
N THR A 58 5.00 -0.41 12.62
CA THR A 58 5.47 -0.65 13.99
C THR A 58 5.82 0.63 14.75
N GLY A 59 6.18 1.71 14.05
CA GLY A 59 6.61 2.98 14.66
C GLY A 59 5.54 4.08 14.63
N VAL A 60 5.05 4.44 13.44
CA VAL A 60 4.17 5.61 13.25
C VAL A 60 2.71 5.25 13.48
N LEU A 61 2.26 4.13 12.91
CA LEU A 61 0.86 3.71 12.94
C LEU A 61 0.26 3.65 14.35
N PRO A 62 0.92 3.15 15.42
CA PRO A 62 0.32 3.13 16.76
C PRO A 62 -0.10 4.51 17.25
N THR A 63 0.77 5.51 17.09
CA THR A 63 0.49 6.90 17.50
C THR A 63 -0.54 7.55 16.58
N PHE A 64 -0.42 7.33 15.27
CA PHE A 64 -1.37 7.84 14.28
C PHE A 64 -2.78 7.29 14.52
N LYS A 65 -2.90 5.98 14.77
CA LYS A 65 -4.14 5.26 15.07
C LYS A 65 -4.81 5.84 16.31
N ALA A 66 -4.07 5.97 17.41
CA ALA A 66 -4.60 6.53 18.65
C ALA A 66 -5.12 7.96 18.48
N ARG A 67 -4.42 8.80 17.69
CA ARG A 67 -4.79 10.21 17.50
C ARG A 67 -5.96 10.42 16.55
N PHE A 68 -6.03 9.64 15.46
CA PHE A 68 -6.94 9.94 14.35
C PHE A 68 -7.91 8.82 13.98
N ILE A 69 -7.49 7.55 14.04
CA ILE A 69 -8.33 6.42 13.65
C ILE A 69 -9.31 6.08 14.78
N ASP A 70 -8.80 5.92 16.00
CA ASP A 70 -9.59 5.54 17.18
C ASP A 70 -10.52 6.66 17.64
N THR A 71 -10.19 7.91 17.31
CA THR A 71 -11.05 9.08 17.53
C THR A 71 -12.10 9.25 16.43
N GLY A 72 -12.15 8.34 15.45
CA GLY A 72 -13.14 8.33 14.38
C GLY A 72 -12.96 9.42 13.33
N LYS A 73 -11.79 10.09 13.29
CA LYS A 73 -11.46 11.16 12.34
C LYS A 73 -10.96 10.63 11.00
N VAL A 74 -10.23 9.51 11.04
CA VAL A 74 -9.61 8.91 9.86
C VAL A 74 -10.09 7.48 9.66
N ARG A 75 -10.35 7.14 8.40
CA ARG A 75 -10.36 5.77 7.89
C ARG A 75 -9.06 5.54 7.12
N LEU A 76 -8.24 4.60 7.57
CA LEU A 76 -7.00 4.20 6.89
C LEU A 76 -7.30 3.02 5.97
N VAL A 77 -7.23 3.23 4.67
CA VAL A 77 -7.34 2.21 3.63
C VAL A 77 -5.94 1.68 3.29
N TYR A 78 -5.80 0.36 3.22
CA TYR A 78 -4.57 -0.31 2.81
C TYR A 78 -4.75 -0.89 1.39
N ARG A 79 -3.79 -0.59 0.50
CA ARG A 79 -3.73 -1.09 -0.87
C ARG A 79 -2.40 -1.80 -1.12
N ASP A 80 -2.48 -3.00 -1.66
CA ASP A 80 -1.30 -3.80 -1.98
C ASP A 80 -0.55 -3.23 -3.19
N LEU A 81 0.75 -3.07 -3.01
CA LEU A 81 1.69 -2.84 -4.11
C LEU A 81 2.91 -3.75 -3.93
N PRO A 82 2.80 -5.05 -4.25
CA PRO A 82 3.86 -6.04 -4.00
C PRO A 82 5.23 -5.60 -4.55
N THR A 83 6.21 -5.43 -3.65
CA THR A 83 7.61 -5.11 -3.98
C THR A 83 8.48 -6.37 -3.97
N PRO A 84 9.67 -6.35 -4.60
CA PRO A 84 10.57 -7.51 -4.60
C PRO A 84 10.89 -8.07 -3.19
N PRO A 85 10.94 -9.40 -3.01
CA PRO A 85 10.53 -10.44 -3.97
C PRO A 85 9.00 -10.43 -4.16
N ALA A 86 8.55 -10.22 -5.41
CA ALA A 86 7.17 -9.85 -5.70
C ALA A 86 6.18 -11.01 -5.50
N ASP A 87 6.62 -12.23 -5.78
CA ASP A 87 5.91 -13.48 -5.50
C ASP A 87 5.68 -13.68 -4.00
N VAL A 88 6.70 -13.42 -3.18
CA VAL A 88 6.60 -13.49 -1.72
C VAL A 88 5.60 -12.47 -1.20
N ALA A 89 5.73 -11.21 -1.66
CA ALA A 89 4.85 -10.12 -1.29
C ALA A 89 3.39 -10.36 -1.72
N ALA A 90 3.17 -10.82 -2.95
CA ALA A 90 1.85 -11.11 -3.48
C ALA A 90 1.18 -12.28 -2.74
N THR A 91 1.93 -13.33 -2.42
CA THR A 91 1.41 -14.46 -1.62
C THR A 91 1.00 -13.99 -0.23
N ALA A 92 1.84 -13.19 0.44
CA ALA A 92 1.55 -12.65 1.77
C ALA A 92 0.33 -11.72 1.77
N ALA A 93 0.21 -10.88 0.73
CA ALA A 93 -0.95 -10.03 0.52
C ALA A 93 -2.22 -10.86 0.30
N GLY A 94 -2.12 -11.95 -0.46
CA GLY A 94 -3.18 -12.94 -0.61
C GLY A 94 -3.60 -13.56 0.73
N VAL A 95 -2.66 -13.96 1.59
CA VAL A 95 -2.97 -14.47 2.94
C VAL A 95 -3.78 -13.45 3.74
N ALA A 96 -3.40 -12.17 3.72
CA ALA A 96 -4.14 -11.11 4.39
C ALA A 96 -5.54 -10.92 3.79
N ARG A 97 -5.67 -10.86 2.46
CA ARG A 97 -6.97 -10.71 1.76
C ARG A 97 -7.92 -11.88 1.98
N CYS A 98 -7.37 -13.08 2.16
CA CYS A 98 -8.13 -14.28 2.48
C CYS A 98 -8.66 -14.30 3.91
N ALA A 99 -8.15 -13.47 4.81
CA ALA A 99 -8.73 -13.30 6.14
C ALA A 99 -10.13 -12.64 6.06
N ALA A 100 -10.93 -12.81 7.11
CA ALA A 100 -12.14 -11.99 7.25
C ALA A 100 -11.76 -10.50 7.30
N PRO A 101 -12.59 -9.56 6.78
CA PRO A 101 -12.25 -8.14 6.70
C PRO A 101 -11.77 -7.54 8.03
N GLU A 102 -12.38 -7.94 9.15
CA GLU A 102 -12.04 -7.51 10.51
C GLU A 102 -10.70 -8.07 11.02
N ARG A 103 -10.20 -9.16 10.43
CA ARG A 103 -8.90 -9.79 10.73
C ARG A 103 -7.78 -9.31 9.80
N PHE A 104 -8.10 -8.58 8.73
CA PHE A 104 -7.11 -8.18 7.72
C PHE A 104 -5.90 -7.48 8.35
N PHE A 105 -6.14 -6.49 9.21
CA PHE A 105 -5.06 -5.73 9.85
C PHE A 105 -4.34 -6.49 10.96
N ASP A 106 -4.95 -7.53 11.55
CA ASP A 106 -4.24 -8.45 12.43
C ASP A 106 -3.16 -9.20 11.63
N VAL A 107 -3.51 -9.68 10.44
CA VAL A 107 -2.58 -10.37 9.54
C VAL A 107 -1.48 -9.42 9.06
N ILE A 108 -1.85 -8.22 8.58
CA ILE A 108 -0.87 -7.20 8.17
C ILE A 108 0.09 -6.88 9.33
N GLY A 109 -0.44 -6.65 10.54
CA GLY A 109 0.36 -6.31 11.72
C GLY A 109 1.37 -7.40 12.07
N VAL A 110 0.95 -8.67 12.08
CA VAL A 110 1.82 -9.81 12.38
C VAL A 110 2.91 -9.97 11.31
N LEU A 111 2.56 -9.91 10.03
CA LEU A 111 3.51 -10.08 8.94
C LEU A 111 4.51 -8.91 8.86
N MET A 112 4.07 -7.67 9.05
CA MET A 112 4.95 -6.51 9.08
C MET A 112 5.90 -6.54 10.29
N THR A 113 5.41 -6.93 11.48
CA THR A 113 6.23 -7.04 12.70
C THR A 113 7.32 -8.12 12.55
N ASN A 114 6.98 -9.23 11.91
CA ASN A 114 7.87 -10.39 11.77
C ASN A 114 8.72 -10.38 10.50
N GLN A 115 8.85 -9.24 9.80
CA GLN A 115 9.59 -9.13 8.55
C GLN A 115 11.09 -9.47 8.69
N THR A 116 11.64 -9.49 9.90
CA THR A 116 13.02 -9.96 10.17
C THR A 116 13.24 -11.40 9.71
N MET A 117 12.19 -12.23 9.75
CA MET A 117 12.22 -13.63 9.28
C MET A 117 12.45 -13.72 7.77
N LEU A 118 11.93 -12.76 6.99
CA LEU A 118 12.22 -12.66 5.56
C LEU A 118 13.68 -12.30 5.29
N ARG A 119 14.26 -11.44 6.14
CA ARG A 119 15.62 -10.89 5.94
C ARG A 119 16.72 -11.82 6.41
N ALA A 120 16.42 -12.70 7.36
CA ALA A 120 17.37 -13.72 7.84
C ALA A 120 17.84 -14.66 6.71
N GLY A 121 17.04 -14.77 5.63
CA GLY A 121 17.27 -15.72 4.56
C GLY A 121 16.91 -17.16 4.98
N GLY A 122 16.70 -18.03 4.00
CA GLY A 122 16.31 -19.42 4.24
C GLY A 122 14.80 -19.61 4.27
N ASP A 123 14.31 -20.43 5.20
CA ASP A 123 12.91 -20.83 5.28
C ASP A 123 12.01 -19.70 5.82
N ILE A 124 11.13 -19.20 4.95
CA ILE A 124 10.15 -18.16 5.27
C ILE A 124 8.78 -18.74 5.64
N SER A 125 8.60 -20.06 5.65
CA SER A 125 7.33 -20.71 6.02
C SER A 125 6.83 -20.25 7.39
N PRO A 126 7.68 -20.09 8.43
CA PRO A 126 7.20 -19.62 9.72
C PRO A 126 6.65 -18.18 9.70
N TRP A 127 7.10 -17.35 8.74
CA TRP A 127 6.54 -16.01 8.53
C TRP A 127 5.13 -16.09 7.94
N TYR A 128 4.91 -16.94 6.93
CA TYR A 128 3.58 -17.21 6.40
C TYR A 128 2.65 -17.82 7.45
N ASP A 129 3.14 -18.77 8.24
CA ASP A 129 2.36 -19.43 9.28
C ASP A 129 1.85 -18.47 10.35
N ALA A 130 2.65 -17.46 10.69
CA ALA A 130 2.20 -16.40 11.59
C ALA A 130 1.03 -15.61 10.98
N GLY A 131 1.08 -15.30 9.68
CA GLY A 131 -0.03 -14.65 8.97
C GLY A 131 -1.28 -15.52 8.87
N ILE A 132 -1.12 -16.81 8.55
CA ILE A 132 -2.22 -17.78 8.51
C ILE A 132 -2.87 -17.90 9.88
N ALA A 133 -2.09 -18.03 10.95
CA ALA A 133 -2.61 -18.10 12.32
C ALA A 133 -3.41 -16.83 12.69
N ALA A 134 -2.90 -15.64 12.33
CA ALA A 134 -3.59 -14.37 12.57
C ALA A 134 -4.90 -14.23 11.78
N SER A 135 -5.01 -14.90 10.62
CA SER A 135 -6.23 -14.88 9.81
C SER A 135 -7.40 -15.64 10.44
N GLY A 136 -7.12 -16.53 11.41
CA GLY A 136 -8.11 -17.46 11.98
C GLY A 136 -8.51 -18.60 11.04
N LYS A 137 -7.79 -18.82 9.94
CA LYS A 137 -8.02 -19.90 8.97
C LYS A 137 -6.93 -20.97 9.07
N THR A 138 -7.28 -22.17 8.62
CA THR A 138 -6.34 -23.25 8.37
C THR A 138 -5.52 -22.99 7.09
N ARG A 139 -4.39 -23.68 6.94
CA ARG A 139 -3.57 -23.58 5.73
C ARG A 139 -4.36 -23.99 4.49
N GLU A 140 -5.14 -25.07 4.58
CA GLU A 140 -5.96 -25.59 3.49
C GLU A 140 -7.01 -24.56 3.04
N GLN A 141 -7.62 -23.84 3.99
CA GLN A 141 -8.58 -22.77 3.67
C GLN A 141 -7.91 -21.56 3.00
N ILE A 142 -6.68 -21.22 3.41
CA ILE A 142 -5.91 -20.15 2.78
C ILE A 142 -5.51 -20.55 1.36
N GLU A 143 -4.99 -21.76 1.16
CA GLU A 143 -4.63 -22.28 -0.16
C GLU A 143 -5.82 -22.31 -1.12
N ALA A 144 -6.99 -22.76 -0.66
CA ALA A 144 -8.22 -22.71 -1.45
C ALA A 144 -8.60 -21.27 -1.84
N CYS A 145 -8.53 -20.33 -0.91
CA CYS A 145 -8.84 -18.92 -1.17
C CYS A 145 -7.83 -18.24 -2.11
N LEU A 146 -6.54 -18.58 -2.02
CA LEU A 146 -5.51 -18.07 -2.92
C LEU A 146 -5.72 -18.55 -4.37
N ALA A 147 -6.38 -19.69 -4.56
CA ALA A 147 -6.73 -20.22 -5.87
C ALA A 147 -7.94 -19.51 -6.50
N GLU A 148 -8.71 -18.74 -5.73
CA GLU A 148 -9.88 -18.03 -6.23
C GLU A 148 -9.50 -16.87 -7.17
N PRO A 149 -10.12 -16.76 -8.36
CA PRO A 149 -9.85 -15.68 -9.31
C PRO A 149 -10.06 -14.28 -8.73
N SER A 150 -10.97 -14.14 -7.74
CA SER A 150 -11.25 -12.87 -7.07
C SER A 150 -10.06 -12.34 -6.27
N THR A 151 -9.33 -13.20 -5.55
CA THR A 151 -8.13 -12.81 -4.80
C THR A 151 -7.07 -12.23 -5.72
N ILE A 152 -6.87 -12.85 -6.89
CA ILE A 152 -5.93 -12.40 -7.91
C ILE A 152 -6.40 -11.07 -8.55
N ALA A 153 -7.70 -10.95 -8.81
CA ALA A 153 -8.29 -9.74 -9.39
C ALA A 153 -8.13 -8.52 -8.47
N ASP A 154 -8.36 -8.69 -7.17
CA ASP A 154 -8.19 -7.66 -6.15
C ASP A 154 -6.75 -7.14 -6.08
N LEU A 155 -5.77 -8.04 -6.02
CA LEU A 155 -4.35 -7.68 -6.02
C LEU A 155 -3.96 -6.94 -7.30
N ARG A 156 -4.43 -7.42 -8.46
CA ARG A 156 -4.17 -6.76 -9.74
C ARG A 156 -4.78 -5.37 -9.81
N ALA A 157 -6.02 -5.21 -9.35
CA ALA A 157 -6.71 -3.92 -9.33
C ALA A 157 -5.97 -2.91 -8.44
N SER A 158 -5.47 -3.35 -7.28
CA SER A 158 -4.65 -2.53 -6.40
C SER A 158 -3.35 -2.08 -7.08
N VAL A 159 -2.63 -2.98 -7.73
CA VAL A 159 -1.38 -2.66 -8.44
C VAL A 159 -1.60 -1.69 -9.59
N GLU A 160 -2.62 -1.93 -10.42
CA GLU A 160 -2.94 -1.06 -11.55
C GLU A 160 -3.38 0.32 -11.06
N GLY A 161 -4.20 0.37 -10.02
CA GLY A 161 -4.62 1.61 -9.38
C GLY A 161 -3.46 2.43 -8.83
N GLY A 162 -2.48 1.78 -8.21
CA GLY A 162 -1.26 2.44 -7.75
C GLY A 162 -0.43 3.01 -8.90
N ARG A 163 -0.27 2.26 -9.99
CA ARG A 163 0.45 2.73 -11.19
C ARG A 163 -0.25 3.93 -11.83
N ALA A 164 -1.57 3.85 -12.01
CA ALA A 164 -2.37 4.95 -12.53
C ALA A 164 -2.21 6.20 -11.66
N ALA A 165 -2.19 6.04 -10.33
CA ALA A 165 -2.00 7.12 -9.36
C ALA A 165 -0.55 7.63 -9.23
N GLY A 166 0.40 7.18 -10.06
CA GLY A 166 1.79 7.60 -9.99
C GLY A 166 2.52 7.12 -8.72
N VAL A 167 2.14 5.97 -8.17
CA VAL A 167 2.84 5.33 -7.05
C VAL A 167 4.07 4.59 -7.60
N ALA A 168 5.25 5.10 -7.26
CA ALA A 168 6.53 4.55 -7.71
C ALA A 168 7.25 3.70 -6.66
N GLY A 169 6.71 3.59 -5.44
CA GLY A 169 7.32 2.87 -4.34
C GLY A 169 6.44 2.86 -3.10
N THR A 170 6.89 2.11 -2.08
CA THR A 170 6.14 1.91 -0.84
C THR A 170 6.98 2.29 0.40
N PRO A 171 6.34 2.80 1.47
CA PRO A 171 4.93 3.17 1.52
C PRO A 171 4.69 4.49 0.77
N THR A 172 3.53 4.64 0.14
CA THR A 172 3.05 5.92 -0.41
C THR A 172 1.69 6.23 0.17
N PHE A 173 1.49 7.47 0.61
CA PHE A 173 0.27 7.89 1.27
C PHE A 173 -0.48 8.97 0.49
N PHE A 174 -1.80 8.92 0.60
CA PHE A 174 -2.72 9.93 0.12
C PHE A 174 -3.67 10.33 1.24
N VAL A 175 -4.03 11.61 1.34
CA VAL A 175 -5.06 12.12 2.25
C VAL A 175 -6.12 12.80 1.40
N ASP A 176 -7.36 12.29 1.43
CA ASP A 176 -8.48 12.71 0.58
C ASP A 176 -8.11 12.85 -0.91
N GLY A 177 -7.40 11.83 -1.42
CA GLY A 177 -6.97 11.76 -2.82
C GLY A 177 -5.69 12.54 -3.12
N GLN A 178 -5.19 13.38 -2.21
CA GLN A 178 -3.96 14.14 -2.40
C GLN A 178 -2.75 13.38 -1.90
N LYS A 179 -1.77 13.14 -2.78
CA LYS A 179 -0.51 12.48 -2.41
C LYS A 179 0.27 13.37 -1.43
N VAL A 180 0.71 12.79 -0.31
CA VAL A 180 1.56 13.51 0.66
C VAL A 180 3.04 13.19 0.43
N ALA A 181 3.91 14.01 1.01
CA ALA A 181 5.36 13.91 0.81
C ALA A 181 5.93 12.58 1.34
N ASP A 182 5.50 12.15 2.53
CA ASP A 182 5.92 10.92 3.18
C ASP A 182 4.88 10.44 4.22
N GLY A 183 5.18 9.30 4.84
CA GLY A 183 4.37 8.71 5.91
C GLY A 183 4.72 9.16 7.32
N SER A 184 5.50 10.24 7.51
CA SER A 184 5.85 10.71 8.84
C SER A 184 4.61 11.17 9.61
N MET A 185 4.69 11.09 10.94
CA MET A 185 3.61 11.57 11.81
C MET A 185 3.35 13.07 11.59
N GLU A 186 4.39 13.86 11.32
CA GLU A 186 4.29 15.30 11.04
C GLU A 186 3.49 15.56 9.76
N THR A 187 3.90 14.96 8.65
CA THR A 187 3.24 15.13 7.35
C THR A 187 1.79 14.64 7.36
N LEU A 188 1.55 13.44 7.88
CA LEU A 188 0.20 12.88 7.92
C LEU A 188 -0.72 13.67 8.86
N ALA A 189 -0.24 14.09 10.04
CA ALA A 189 -1.04 14.90 10.96
C ALA A 189 -1.40 16.25 10.34
N ALA A 190 -0.45 16.95 9.74
CA ALA A 190 -0.69 18.25 9.12
C ALA A 190 -1.73 18.15 7.99
N ALA A 191 -1.63 17.11 7.16
CA ALA A 191 -2.59 16.87 6.08
C ALA A 191 -4.00 16.55 6.61
N VAL A 192 -4.11 15.62 7.57
CA VAL A 192 -5.40 15.25 8.19
C VAL A 192 -6.03 16.45 8.90
N GLU A 193 -5.26 17.21 9.68
CA GLU A 193 -5.77 18.39 10.38
C GLU A 193 -6.21 19.49 9.42
N SER A 194 -5.57 19.58 8.25
CA SER A 194 -6.03 20.50 7.21
C SER A 194 -7.33 20.07 6.56
N ALA A 195 -7.58 18.76 6.43
CA ALA A 195 -8.78 18.21 5.82
C ALA A 195 -10.03 18.26 6.73
N ILE A 196 -9.83 18.30 8.05
CA ILE A 196 -10.93 18.35 9.04
C ILE A 196 -11.46 19.79 9.29
N ARG A 197 -10.72 20.81 8.83
CA ARG A 197 -11.06 22.22 9.08
C ARG A 197 -12.27 22.72 8.29
#